data_AF-A0A1C5T9B1-F1
#
_entry.id   AF-A0A1C5T9B1-F1
#
_cell.length_a   1.000
_cell.length_b   1.000
_cell.length_c   1.000
_cell.angle_alpha   90.00
_cell.angle_beta   90.00
_cell.angle_gamma   90.00
#
_symmetry.space_group_name_H-M   'P 1'
#
loop_
_entity.id
_entity.type
_entity.pdbx_description
1 polymer ?
#
loop_
_entity_poly.entity_id
_entity_poly.type
_entity_poly.pdbx_seq_one_letter_code
_entity_poly.pdbx_strand_id
1 'polypeptide(L)' 'MVIETFDGQLLANIADKLYLMEEVPEYELISKEFDAPKEAPKKEKKKYIPPMNHPWRKASFVSYAAKQKHRYGANV' A
#
# COMPACT_ATOMS: atom_id res chain seq x y z
N MET A 1 2.94 40.15 -23.11
CA MET A 1 4.28 39.90 -23.72
C MET A 1 4.81 38.59 -23.18
N VAL A 2 5.46 37.77 -24.00
CA VAL A 2 6.10 36.52 -23.56
C VAL A 2 7.61 36.73 -23.55
N ILE A 3 8.30 36.23 -22.53
CA ILE A 3 9.73 36.38 -22.29
C ILE A 3 10.32 34.98 -22.07
N GLU A 4 11.40 34.65 -22.77
CA GLU A 4 12.19 33.45 -22.52
C GLU A 4 13.41 33.82 -21.66
N THR A 5 13.62 33.07 -20.58
CA THR A 5 14.77 33.26 -19.67
C THR A 5 15.98 32.44 -20.13
N PHE A 6 17.16 32.71 -19.58
CA PHE A 6 18.38 31.97 -19.93
C PHE A 6 18.33 30.47 -19.58
N ASP A 7 17.49 30.08 -18.63
CA ASP A 7 17.22 28.70 -18.24
C ASP A 7 16.08 28.05 -19.04
N GLY A 8 15.53 28.75 -20.05
CA GLY A 8 14.51 28.24 -20.97
C GLY A 8 13.08 28.27 -20.42
N GLN A 9 12.83 28.97 -19.31
CA GLN A 9 11.49 29.17 -18.78
C GLN A 9 10.76 30.28 -19.55
N LEU A 10 9.44 30.14 -19.68
CA LEU A 10 8.59 31.13 -20.31
C LEU A 10 7.85 31.95 -19.23
N LEU A 11 7.94 33.26 -19.34
CA LEU A 11 7.24 34.22 -18.49
C LEU A 11 6.24 35.02 -19.31
N ALA A 12 5.03 35.21 -18.78
CA ALA A 12 4.01 36.07 -19.35
C ALA A 12 3.91 37.37 -18.54
N ASN A 13 4.07 38.51 -19.21
CA ASN A 13 3.74 39.82 -18.65
C ASN A 13 2.27 40.15 -19.00
N ILE A 14 1.46 40.32 -17.95
CA ILE A 14 0.06 40.75 -18.01
C ILE A 14 -0.14 41.87 -16.97
N ALA A 15 -0.51 43.07 -17.43
CA ALA A 15 -0.76 44.24 -16.58
C ALA A 15 0.39 44.51 -15.57
N ASP A 16 1.62 44.56 -16.09
CA ASP A 16 2.87 44.78 -15.33
C ASP A 16 3.17 43.73 -14.25
N LYS A 17 2.51 42.57 -14.31
CA LYS A 17 2.79 41.41 -13.47
C LYS A 17 3.38 40.29 -14.31
N LEU A 18 4.43 39.68 -13.79
CA LEU A 18 5.08 38.52 -14.38
C LEU A 18 4.49 37.24 -13.80
N TYR A 19 4.14 36.31 -14.68
CA TYR A 19 3.66 34.97 -14.35
C TYR A 19 4.55 33.94 -15.02
N LEU A 20 4.90 32.87 -14.30
CA LEU A 20 5.54 31.71 -14.88
C LEU A 20 4.52 30.93 -15.71
N MET A 21 4.90 30.54 -16.92
CA MET A 21 4.08 29.69 -17.77
C MET A 21 4.33 28.22 -17.40
N GLU A 22 3.26 27.52 -17.03
CA GLU A 22 3.27 26.07 -16.85
C GLU A 22 2.80 25.41 -18.16
N GLU A 23 3.56 24.43 -18.64
CA GLU A 23 3.17 23.66 -19.82
C GLU A 23 1.97 22.77 -19.48
N VAL A 24 0.88 22.96 -20.23
CA VAL A 24 -0.29 22.09 -20.12
C VAL A 24 -0.06 20.88 -21.02
N PRO A 25 -0.04 19.65 -20.48
CA PRO A 25 0.15 18.45 -21.28
C PRO A 25 -1.01 18.28 -22.27
N GLU A 26 -0.70 17.81 -23.48
CA GLU A 26 -1.71 17.61 -24.55
C GLU A 26 -2.76 16.55 -24.18
N TYR A 27 -2.39 15.57 -23.34
CA TYR A 27 -3.25 14.48 -22.92
C TYR A 27 -3.12 14.22 -21.41
N GLU A 28 -4.25 13.92 -20.76
CA GLU A 28 -4.23 13.42 -19.39
C GLU A 28 -3.67 11.99 -19.39
N LEU A 29 -2.69 11.71 -18.53
CA LEU A 29 -2.10 10.37 -18.38
C LEU A 29 -3.11 9.31 -17.91
N ILE A 30 -4.19 9.74 -17.26
CA ILE A 30 -5.23 8.88 -16.72
C ILE A 30 -6.57 9.43 -17.21
N SER A 31 -7.25 8.68 -18.05
CA SER A 31 -8.60 8.97 -18.53
C SER A 31 -9.61 8.77 -17.42
N LYS A 32 -10.42 9.80 -17.15
CA LYS A 32 -11.54 9.69 -16.21
C LYS A 32 -12.60 8.68 -16.65
N GLU A 33 -12.77 8.46 -17.95
CA GLU A 33 -13.82 7.62 -18.53
C GLU A 33 -13.36 6.18 -18.79
N PHE A 34 -12.09 6.00 -19.15
CA PHE A 34 -11.58 4.70 -19.59
C PHE A 34 -10.67 4.02 -18.56
N ASP A 35 -9.93 4.78 -17.76
CA ASP A 35 -9.02 4.18 -16.79
C ASP A 35 -9.77 3.82 -15.50
N ALA A 36 -9.49 2.62 -15.01
CA ALA A 36 -10.06 2.16 -13.76
C ALA A 36 -9.64 3.10 -12.62
N PRO A 37 -10.56 3.46 -11.69
CA PRO A 37 -10.20 4.19 -10.50
C PRO A 37 -9.05 3.48 -9.80
N LYS A 38 -8.00 4.23 -9.46
CA LYS A 38 -6.82 3.70 -8.76
C LYS A 38 -7.32 3.04 -7.47
N GLU A 39 -7.39 1.70 -7.46
CA GLU A 39 -7.94 0.97 -6.31
C GLU A 39 -7.14 1.36 -5.07
N ALA A 40 -7.83 1.83 -4.03
CA ALA A 40 -7.19 2.08 -2.75
C ALA A 40 -6.48 0.79 -2.30
N PRO A 41 -5.26 0.88 -1.72
CA PRO A 41 -4.50 -0.30 -1.33
C PRO A 41 -5.38 -1.19 -0.44
N LYS A 42 -5.69 -2.40 -0.94
CA LYS A 42 -6.53 -3.36 -0.23
C LYS A 42 -5.87 -3.64 1.11
N LYS A 43 -6.55 -3.29 2.21
CA LYS A 43 -6.10 -3.64 3.57
C LYS A 43 -5.89 -5.15 3.62
N GLU A 44 -4.65 -5.56 3.85
CA GLU A 44 -4.30 -6.97 3.98
C GLU A 44 -5.15 -7.59 5.09
N LYS A 45 -5.93 -8.62 4.75
CA LYS A 45 -6.70 -9.36 5.74
C LYS A 45 -5.72 -10.13 6.61
N LYS A 46 -5.79 -9.94 7.94
CA LYS A 46 -5.00 -10.73 8.88
C LYS A 46 -5.26 -12.22 8.63
N LYS A 47 -4.19 -13.00 8.47
CA LYS A 47 -4.27 -14.45 8.30
C LYS A 47 -4.93 -15.06 9.54
N TYR A 48 -6.06 -15.74 9.36
CA TYR A 48 -6.80 -16.37 10.45
C TYR A 48 -5.98 -17.51 11.06
N ILE A 49 -5.76 -17.47 12.38
CA ILE A 49 -5.17 -18.56 13.16
C ILE A 49 -6.33 -19.22 13.92
N PRO A 50 -6.61 -20.51 13.68
CA PRO A 50 -7.68 -21.22 14.39
C PRO A 50 -7.45 -21.29 15.90
N PRO A 51 -8.53 -21.33 16.71
CA PRO A 51 -8.44 -21.46 18.15
C PRO A 51 -7.77 -22.79 18.54
N MET A 52 -7.11 -22.81 19.70
CA MET A 52 -6.38 -24.00 20.19
C MET A 52 -7.30 -25.21 20.38
N ASN A 53 -8.59 -24.97 20.66
CA ASN A 53 -9.59 -26.00 20.90
C ASN A 53 -10.12 -26.67 19.62
N HIS A 54 -9.54 -26.38 18.45
CA HIS A 54 -10.02 -26.94 17.20
C HIS A 54 -9.68 -28.43 17.06
N PRO A 55 -10.65 -29.30 16.68
CA PRO A 55 -10.43 -30.75 16.52
C PRO A 55 -9.20 -31.16 15.70
N TRP A 56 -8.90 -30.46 14.58
CA TRP A 56 -7.78 -30.81 13.70
C TRP A 56 -6.40 -30.63 14.34
N ARG A 57 -6.27 -29.73 15.33
CA ARG A 57 -4.99 -29.44 16.01
C ARG A 57 -4.80 -30.25 17.29
N LYS A 58 -5.88 -30.81 17.85
CA LYS A 58 -5.88 -31.52 19.13
C LYS A 58 -4.89 -32.70 19.14
N ALA A 59 -4.90 -33.53 18.10
CA ALA A 59 -4.02 -34.71 18.01
C ALA A 59 -2.52 -34.34 17.93
N SER A 60 -2.19 -33.34 17.11
CA SER A 60 -0.81 -32.83 16.97
C SER A 60 -0.33 -32.19 18.27
N PHE A 61 -1.19 -31.45 18.96
CA PHE A 61 -0.87 -30.83 20.24
C PHE A 61 -0.60 -31.86 21.34
N VAL A 62 -1.45 -32.90 21.47
CA VAL A 62 -1.24 -33.98 22.44
C VAL A 62 0.09 -34.71 22.19
N SER A 63 0.39 -35.01 20.92
CA SER A 63 1.66 -35.63 20.53
C SER A 63 2.88 -34.74 20.85
N TYR A 64 2.76 -33.43 20.66
CA TYR A 64 3.81 -32.47 21.01
C TYR A 64 3.99 -32.36 22.52
N ALA A 65 2.90 -32.30 23.28
CA ALA A 65 2.92 -32.24 24.74
C ALA A 65 3.57 -33.49 25.34
N ALA A 66 3.28 -34.68 24.82
CA ALA A 66 3.89 -35.93 25.27
C ALA A 66 5.42 -35.96 25.07
N LYS A 67 5.95 -35.28 24.05
CA LYS A 67 7.40 -35.21 23.77
C LYS A 67 8.16 -34.25 24.70
N GLN A 68 7.47 -33.46 25.54
CA GLN A 68 8.11 -32.50 26.42
C GLN A 68 8.79 -33.19 27.60
N LYS A 69 10.12 -33.12 27.67
CA LYS A 69 10.95 -33.78 28.70
C LYS A 69 10.53 -33.48 30.14
N HIS A 70 10.08 -32.25 30.41
CA HIS A 70 9.65 -31.81 31.74
C HIS A 70 8.28 -32.38 32.17
N ARG A 71 7.51 -32.99 31.25
CA ARG A 71 6.21 -33.61 31.55
C ARG A 71 6.30 -35.09 31.92
N TYR A 72 7.45 -35.73 31.67
CA TYR A 72 7.69 -37.13 32.02
C TYR A 72 7.78 -37.41 33.54
N GLY A 73 7.77 -36.38 34.39
CA GLY A 73 7.85 -36.52 35.86
C GLY A 73 6.61 -36.06 36.62
N ALA A 74 5.49 -35.75 35.94
CA ALA A 74 4.27 -35.25 36.58
C ALA A 74 3.16 -36.31 36.67
N ASN A 75 3.53 -37.56 36.98
CA ASN A 75 2.60 -38.61 37.40
C ASN A 75 3.00 -39.05 38.82
N VAL A 76 2.28 -38.52 39.82
CA VAL A 76 1.91 -39.27 41.04
C VAL A 76 0.59 -39.94 40.73
#